data_AF-A0A0S8F5A7-F1
#
_entry.id   AF-A0A0S8F5A7-F1
#
_cell.length_a   1.000
_cell.length_b   1.000
_cell.length_c   1.000
_cell.angle_alpha   90.00
_cell.angle_beta   90.00
_cell.angle_gamma   90.00
#
_symmetry.space_group_name_H-M   'P 1'
#
loop_
_entity.id
_entity.type
_entity.pdbx_description
1 polymer ?
#
loop_
_entity_poly.entity_id
_entity_poly.type
_entity_poly.pdbx_seq_one_letter_code
_entity_poly.pdbx_strand_id
1 'polypeptide(L)' 'MIERELGIEAELVNGHYGEFTVLVDDEPVVRGGALTLLGILPSMRRVRETLQRVLELEPPVGEQSGPQ' A
#
# COMPACT_ATOMS: atom_id res chain seq x y z
N MET A 1 6.94 7.58 -4.16
CA MET A 1 6.51 6.51 -5.07
C MET A 1 6.77 5.21 -4.32
N ILE A 2 5.74 4.44 -4.00
CA ILE A 2 5.80 3.31 -3.06
C ILE A 2 6.84 2.25 -3.44
N GLU A 3 7.05 2.06 -4.75
CA GLU A 3 8.07 1.18 -5.34
C GLU A 3 9.48 1.48 -4.84
N ARG A 4 9.90 2.76 -4.94
CA ARG A 4 11.24 3.19 -4.49
C ARG A 4 11.42 3.09 -2.98
N GLU A 5 10.33 3.21 -2.22
CA GLU A 5 10.38 3.17 -0.76
C GLU A 5 10.46 1.73 -0.24
N LEU A 6 9.76 0.80 -0.88
CA LEU A 6 9.71 -0.60 -0.48
C LEU A 6 10.67 -1.50 -1.25
N GLY A 7 11.34 -0.98 -2.28
CA GLY A 7 12.21 -1.78 -3.16
C GLY A 7 11.44 -2.82 -3.97
N ILE A 8 10.19 -2.51 -4.34
CA ILE A 8 9.29 -3.41 -5.08
C ILE A 8 9.06 -2.89 -6.50
N GLU A 9 8.75 -3.79 -7.41
CA GLU A 9 8.14 -3.47 -8.70
C GLU A 9 6.62 -3.46 -8.54
N ALA A 10 5.95 -2.45 -9.11
CA ALA A 10 4.50 -2.41 -9.13
C ALA A 10 4.00 -2.00 -10.51
N GLU A 11 2.89 -2.59 -10.93
CA GLU A 11 2.17 -2.17 -12.12
C GLU A 11 0.80 -1.58 -11.76
N LEU A 12 0.34 -0.67 -12.61
CA LEU A 12 -1.00 -0.10 -12.53
C LEU A 12 -1.90 -0.84 -13.51
N VAL A 13 -2.88 -1.56 -12.97
CA VAL A 13 -3.90 -2.27 -13.74
C VAL A 13 -5.20 -1.47 -13.72
N ASN A 14 -5.88 -1.39 -14.86
CA ASN A 14 -7.18 -0.73 -14.96
C ASN A 14 -8.25 -1.61 -14.29
N GLY A 15 -8.81 -1.13 -13.19
CA GLY A 15 -9.97 -1.74 -12.51
C GLY A 15 -11.31 -1.11 -12.91
N HIS A 16 -12.35 -1.41 -12.14
CA HIS A 16 -13.67 -0.81 -12.31
C HIS A 16 -13.80 0.54 -11.59
N TYR A 17 -14.80 1.34 -11.99
CA TYR A 17 -15.09 2.59 -11.30
C TYR A 17 -15.41 2.36 -9.82
N GLY A 18 -14.80 3.17 -8.96
CA GLY A 18 -14.96 3.08 -7.51
C GLY A 18 -14.26 1.88 -6.88
N GLU A 19 -13.38 1.22 -7.62
CA GLU A 19 -12.52 0.16 -7.10
C GLU A 19 -11.11 0.69 -6.80
N PHE A 20 -10.57 0.28 -5.66
CA PHE A 20 -9.14 0.37 -5.36
C PHE A 20 -8.75 -0.93 -4.68
N THR A 21 -7.91 -1.71 -5.35
CA THR A 21 -7.42 -2.99 -4.86
C THR A 21 -5.91 -3.03 -5.05
N VAL A 22 -5.18 -3.43 -4.00
CA VAL A 22 -3.75 -3.75 -4.10
C VAL A 22 -3.63 -5.27 -4.03
N LEU A 23 -2.92 -5.82 -5.00
CA LEU A 23 -2.66 -7.24 -5.15
C LEU A 23 -1.17 -7.50 -4.85
N VAL A 24 -0.88 -8.63 -4.21
CA VAL A 24 0.47 -9.20 -4.08
C VAL A 24 0.34 -10.66 -4.48
N ASP A 25 1.10 -11.09 -5.50
CA ASP A 25 1.00 -12.44 -6.06
C ASP A 25 -0.46 -12.84 -6.38
N ASP A 26 -1.18 -11.92 -7.06
CA ASP A 26 -2.61 -12.02 -7.40
C ASP A 26 -3.59 -12.07 -6.20
N GLU A 27 -3.10 -12.02 -4.96
CA GLU A 27 -3.94 -12.02 -3.76
C GLU A 27 -4.25 -10.58 -3.29
N PRO A 28 -5.52 -10.22 -3.06
CA PRO A 28 -5.92 -8.90 -2.60
C PRO A 28 -5.56 -8.65 -1.12
N VAL A 29 -4.60 -7.76 -0.91
CA VAL A 29 -4.09 -7.39 0.43
C VAL A 29 -4.67 -6.08 0.95
N VAL A 30 -5.06 -5.17 0.06
CA VAL A 30 -5.80 -3.95 0.41
C VAL A 30 -7.02 -3.84 -0.48
N ARG A 31 -8.20 -3.66 0.13
CA ARG A 31 -9.44 -3.30 -0.56
C ARG A 31 -9.94 -1.97 -0.03
N GLY A 32 -10.24 -1.03 -0.93
CA GLY A 32 -10.71 0.29 -0.54
C GLY A 32 -12.13 0.33 0.02
N GLY A 33 -12.95 -0.68 -0.29
CA GLY A 33 -14.29 -0.86 0.29
C GLY A 33 -15.31 0.20 -0.18
N ALA A 34 -16.44 0.31 0.51
CA ALA A 34 -17.55 1.17 0.05
C ALA A 34 -17.19 2.67 -0.11
N LEU A 35 -16.17 3.15 0.60
CA LEU A 35 -15.75 4.55 0.55
C LEU A 35 -15.06 4.91 -0.78
N THR A 36 -14.50 3.95 -1.51
CA THR A 36 -13.90 4.25 -2.82
C THR A 36 -14.92 4.58 -3.89
N LEU A 37 -16.18 4.13 -3.74
CA LEU A 37 -17.29 4.58 -4.57
C LEU A 37 -17.54 6.09 -4.44
N LEU A 38 -17.15 6.69 -3.32
CA LEU A 38 -17.23 8.13 -3.07
C LEU A 38 -15.94 8.87 -3.43
N GLY A 39 -14.96 8.19 -4.03
CA GLY A 39 -13.65 8.74 -4.34
C GLY A 39 -12.70 8.85 -3.13
N ILE A 40 -13.06 8.26 -1.99
CA ILE A 40 -12.20 8.25 -0.80
C ILE A 40 -11.29 7.02 -0.87
N LEU A 41 -9.99 7.25 -1.01
CA LEU A 41 -8.98 6.20 -1.10
C LEU A 41 -8.40 5.84 0.29
N PRO A 42 -7.89 4.61 0.47
CA PRO A 42 -7.05 4.27 1.61
C PRO A 42 -5.85 5.22 1.72
N SER A 43 -5.47 5.55 2.96
CA SER A 43 -4.28 6.37 3.17
C SER A 43 -3.01 5.62 2.74
N MET A 44 -2.04 6.38 2.26
CA MET A 44 -0.76 5.81 1.84
C MET A 44 -0.06 5.09 3.00
N ARG A 45 -0.11 5.65 4.21
CA ARG A 45 0.41 4.99 5.42
C ARG A 45 -0.17 3.59 5.61
N ARG A 46 -1.49 3.42 5.48
CA ARG A 46 -2.17 2.13 5.63
C ARG A 46 -1.71 1.13 4.56
N VAL A 47 -1.60 1.56 3.31
CA VAL A 47 -1.15 0.71 2.21
C VAL A 47 0.28 0.23 2.47
N ARG A 48 1.18 1.15 2.84
CA ARG A 48 2.58 0.84 3.17
C ARG A 48 2.71 -0.17 4.31
N GLU A 49 2.07 0.10 5.44
CA GLU A 49 2.10 -0.78 6.61
C GLU A 49 1.57 -2.19 6.28
N THR A 50 0.56 -2.28 5.40
CA THR A 50 0.02 -3.57 4.95
C THR A 50 1.04 -4.30 4.09
N LEU A 51 1.65 -3.63 3.11
CA LEU A 51 2.65 -4.24 2.23
C LEU A 51 3.89 -4.69 3.00
N GLN A 52 4.39 -3.90 3.95
CA GLN A 52 5.52 -4.30 4.79
C GLN A 52 5.25 -5.59 5.57
N ARG A 53 4.02 -5.76 6.07
CA ARG A 53 3.62 -6.97 6.79
C ARG A 53 3.47 -8.18 5.87
N VAL A 54 2.87 -7.99 4.70
CA VAL A 54 2.63 -9.09 3.73
C VAL A 54 3.94 -9.58 3.13
N LEU A 55 4.81 -8.65 2.75
CA LEU A 55 6.08 -8.94 2.08
C LEU A 55 7.23 -9.24 3.07
N GLU A 56 6.93 -9.28 4.37
CA GLU A 56 7.91 -9.47 5.45
C GLU A 56 9.13 -8.52 5.34
N LEU A 57 8.89 -7.30 4.83
CA LEU A 57 9.95 -6.32 4.62
C LEU A 57 10.42 -5.76 5.95
N GLU A 58 11.74 -5.68 6.13
CA GLU A 58 12.30 -4.95 7.26
C GLU A 58 11.88 -3.47 7.20
N PRO A 59 11.53 -2.86 8.34
CA PRO A 59 11.21 -1.44 8.35
C PRO A 59 12.44 -0.66 7.86
N PRO A 60 12.24 0.38 7.03
CA PRO A 60 13.37 1.15 6.50
C PRO A 60 14.20 1.70 7.66
N VAL A 61 15.51 1.45 7.61
CA VAL A 61 16.51 2.00 8.53
C VAL A 61 16.51 3.52 8.38
N GLY A 62 15.68 4.21 9.14
CA GLY A 62 15.51 5.65 9.00
C GLY A 62 14.62 6.35 10.03
N GLU A 63 13.72 5.65 10.72
CA GLU A 63 12.89 6.22 11.79
C GLU A 63 13.34 5.74 13.18
N GLN A 64 14.64 5.89 13.45
CA GLN A 64 15.19 5.88 14.80
C GLN A 64 16.25 6.98 14.91
N SER A 65 15.82 8.23 15.07
CA SER A 65 16.61 9.29 15.73
C SER A 65 15.74 10.52 16.00
N GLY A 66 15.57 10.77 17.29
CA GLY A 66 14.99 11.99 17.84
C GLY A 66 14.63 11.79 19.30
N PRO A 67 15.60 11.70 20.24
CA PRO A 67 15.28 11.91 21.64
C PRO A 67 14.73 13.34 21.79
N GLN A 68 13.54 13.48 22.35
CA GLN A 68 13.14 14.72 23.03
C GLN A 68 13.54 14.61 24.50
#